data_AF-A0A1R1XYA1-F1
#
_entry.id   AF-A0A1R1XYA1-F1
#
_cell.length_a   1.000
_cell.length_b   1.000
_cell.length_c   1.000
_cell.angle_alpha   90.00
_cell.angle_beta   90.00
_cell.angle_gamma   90.00
#
_symmetry.space_group_name_H-M   'P 1'
#
loop_
_entity.id
_entity.type
_entity.pdbx_description
1 polymer ?
#
loop_
_entity_poly.entity_id
_entity_poly.type
_entity_poly.pdbx_seq_one_letter_code
_entity_poly.pdbx_strand_id
1 'polypeptide(L)'
;MSITQAIISNSPSCFYNLDRIEKSRLCKRFVDFGKKKSNRGTECIVKYTLFNPRLGRSIGNDIFSLSNDKMKNTIINISKLHSSLSTGRYQKSSILSLVASKFSPYQLISFGFELSRTQFNAAKQKSSEDQFTMDDYQRHIPKSRSAVGKTVIDLVKFYLHRYSQSSSITERRVGQDNISLGTPVMHLTQKKS
;
A
#
# COMPACT_ATOMS: atom_id res chain seq x y z
N MET A 1 9.31 12.20 -16.36
CA MET A 1 9.85 10.87 -16.00
C MET A 1 11.12 11.07 -15.17
N SER A 2 11.26 10.39 -14.04
CA SER A 2 12.52 10.45 -13.28
C SER A 2 13.61 9.70 -14.06
N ILE A 3 14.86 10.17 -13.95
CA ILE A 3 16.07 9.58 -14.56
C ILE A 3 16.11 8.05 -14.38
N THR A 4 15.58 7.56 -13.26
CA THR A 4 15.42 6.14 -12.91
C THR A 4 14.47 5.33 -13.82
N GLN A 5 13.38 5.90 -14.34
CA GLN A 5 12.45 5.18 -15.25
C GLN A 5 13.02 5.03 -16.66
N ALA A 6 13.86 5.97 -17.07
CA ALA A 6 14.46 5.99 -18.40
C ALA A 6 15.57 4.91 -18.50
N ILE A 7 16.37 4.74 -17.45
CA ILE A 7 17.52 3.82 -17.45
C ILE A 7 17.09 2.34 -17.39
N ILE A 8 15.95 2.02 -16.77
CA ILE A 8 15.42 0.65 -16.72
C ILE A 8 14.93 0.19 -18.10
N SER A 9 14.54 1.11 -19.00
CA SER A 9 13.98 0.77 -20.31
C SER A 9 15.03 0.45 -21.40
N ASN A 10 16.33 0.38 -21.06
CA ASN A 10 17.43 0.06 -22.00
C ASN A 10 17.37 0.86 -23.32
N SER A 11 16.84 2.08 -23.27
CA SER A 11 16.67 2.90 -24.47
C SER A 11 17.85 3.87 -24.58
N PRO A 12 18.64 3.85 -25.69
CA PRO A 12 19.74 4.79 -25.94
C PRO A 12 19.31 6.26 -25.84
N SER A 13 18.01 6.52 -25.99
CA SER A 13 17.36 7.83 -25.86
C SER A 13 17.51 8.49 -24.49
N CYS A 14 17.86 7.75 -23.43
CA CYS A 14 17.89 8.31 -22.08
C CYS A 14 19.06 9.26 -21.83
N PHE A 15 20.20 9.05 -22.47
CA PHE A 15 21.32 10.00 -22.39
C PHE A 15 21.01 11.25 -23.22
N TYR A 16 20.42 11.11 -24.41
CA TYR A 16 20.10 12.23 -25.28
C TYR A 16 19.04 13.16 -24.69
N ASN A 17 18.11 12.62 -23.88
CA ASN A 17 17.05 13.37 -23.21
C ASN A 17 17.49 14.15 -21.95
N LEU A 18 18.73 13.98 -21.48
CA LEU A 18 19.27 14.74 -20.34
C LEU A 18 19.67 16.16 -20.75
N ASP A 19 19.51 17.12 -19.85
CA ASP A 19 20.02 18.47 -20.06
C ASP A 19 21.57 18.49 -20.05
N ARG A 20 22.19 19.50 -20.67
CA ARG A 20 23.64 19.66 -20.81
C ARG A 20 24.36 19.58 -19.46
N ILE A 21 23.76 20.16 -18.41
CA ILE A 21 24.32 20.13 -17.05
C ILE A 21 24.31 18.72 -16.48
N GLU A 22 23.22 17.98 -16.68
CA GLU A 22 23.06 16.61 -16.19
C GLU A 22 24.01 15.65 -16.91
N LYS A 23 24.15 15.79 -18.23
CA LYS A 23 25.14 15.07 -19.04
C LYS A 23 26.56 15.30 -18.51
N SER A 24 26.93 16.57 -18.26
CA SER A 24 28.24 16.93 -17.73
C SER A 24 28.52 16.31 -16.35
N ARG A 25 27.54 16.37 -15.44
CA ARG A 25 27.65 15.77 -14.10
C ARG A 25 27.81 14.25 -14.16
N LEU A 26 27.06 13.58 -15.04
CA LEU A 26 27.15 12.14 -15.23
C LEU A 26 28.52 11.73 -15.78
N CYS A 27 29.03 12.42 -16.81
CA CYS A 27 30.36 12.19 -17.36
C CYS A 27 31.47 12.42 -16.31
N LYS A 28 31.37 13.49 -15.51
CA LYS A 28 32.33 13.77 -14.44
C LYS A 28 32.39 12.63 -13.43
N ARG A 29 31.24 12.13 -12.98
CA ARG A 29 31.17 10.98 -12.05
C ARG A 29 31.75 9.70 -12.63
N PHE A 30 31.50 9.44 -13.92
CA PHE A 30 32.07 8.29 -14.61
C PHE A 30 33.60 8.34 -14.63
N VAL A 31 34.16 9.51 -14.94
CA VAL A 31 35.61 9.74 -14.92
C VAL A 31 36.19 9.62 -13.50
N ASP A 32 35.54 10.22 -12.51
CA ASP A 32 35.99 10.16 -11.11
C ASP A 32 35.97 8.72 -10.57
N PHE A 33 34.96 7.93 -10.95
CA PHE A 33 34.91 6.51 -10.64
C PHE A 33 36.06 5.73 -11.29
N GLY A 34 36.29 5.97 -12.58
CA GLY A 34 37.43 5.39 -13.30
C GLY A 34 38.75 5.68 -12.58
N LYS A 35 38.96 6.94 -12.15
CA LYS A 35 40.19 7.35 -11.44
C LYS A 35 40.36 6.64 -10.11
N LYS A 36 39.26 6.46 -9.37
CA LYS A 36 39.24 5.76 -8.07
C LYS A 36 39.54 4.27 -8.20
N LYS A 37 39.09 3.63 -9.28
CA LYS A 37 39.30 2.19 -9.50
C LYS A 37 40.59 1.86 -10.23
N SER A 38 41.09 2.74 -11.10
CA SER A 38 42.24 2.44 -11.96
C SER A 38 43.60 2.86 -11.39
N ASN A 39 43.65 3.39 -10.16
CA ASN A 39 44.86 3.98 -9.59
C ASN A 39 45.57 4.94 -10.59
N ARG A 40 44.82 5.90 -11.14
CA ARG A 40 45.19 6.88 -12.20
C ARG A 40 45.27 6.38 -13.66
N GLY A 41 45.20 5.07 -13.94
CA GLY A 41 45.08 4.51 -15.30
C GLY A 41 43.68 4.58 -15.95
N THR A 42 43.05 5.76 -15.98
CA THR A 42 41.61 5.93 -16.29
C THR A 42 41.21 5.47 -17.68
N GLU A 43 42.11 5.65 -18.65
CA GLU A 43 41.84 5.43 -20.08
C GLU A 43 41.54 3.96 -20.40
N CYS A 44 42.27 3.05 -19.76
CA CYS A 44 42.09 1.61 -19.94
C CYS A 44 40.75 1.13 -19.39
N ILE A 45 40.31 1.64 -18.23
CA ILE A 45 38.99 1.30 -17.68
C ILE A 45 37.87 1.86 -18.54
N VAL A 46 37.98 3.13 -18.98
CA VAL A 46 36.97 3.76 -19.84
C VAL A 46 36.83 3.02 -21.17
N LYS A 47 37.96 2.70 -21.83
CA LYS A 47 37.97 1.85 -23.02
C LYS A 47 37.37 0.47 -22.72
N TYR A 48 37.75 -0.17 -21.62
CA TYR A 48 37.24 -1.48 -21.25
C TYR A 48 35.74 -1.49 -20.94
N THR A 49 35.19 -0.43 -20.33
CA THR A 49 33.74 -0.28 -20.10
C THR A 49 32.94 0.03 -21.36
N LEU A 50 33.50 0.81 -22.30
CA LEU A 50 32.82 1.21 -23.54
C LEU A 50 32.88 0.12 -24.62
N PHE A 51 33.99 -0.61 -24.70
CA PHE A 51 34.23 -1.60 -25.75
C PHE A 51 33.97 -3.05 -25.30
N ASN A 52 33.71 -3.31 -24.01
CA ASN A 52 33.45 -4.66 -23.49
C ASN A 52 32.07 -4.74 -22.80
N PRO A 53 31.00 -5.16 -23.52
CA PRO A 53 29.61 -4.94 -23.13
C PRO A 53 29.14 -5.78 -21.93
N ARG A 54 29.82 -6.87 -21.59
CA ARG A 54 29.45 -7.74 -20.45
C ARG A 54 29.94 -7.20 -19.12
N LEU A 55 31.20 -6.79 -19.02
CA LEU A 55 31.78 -6.23 -17.79
C LEU A 55 31.48 -4.72 -17.63
N GLY A 56 31.40 -3.97 -18.74
CA GLY A 56 30.98 -2.56 -18.71
C GLY A 56 29.60 -2.36 -18.10
N ARG A 57 28.71 -3.35 -18.25
CA ARG A 57 27.39 -3.39 -17.64
C ARG A 57 27.43 -3.47 -16.11
N SER A 58 28.34 -4.27 -15.53
CA SER A 58 28.46 -4.39 -14.08
C SER A 58 29.00 -3.09 -13.48
N ILE A 59 30.00 -2.49 -14.11
CA ILE A 59 30.60 -1.23 -13.66
C ILE A 59 29.60 -0.08 -13.77
N GLY A 60 28.84 -0.02 -14.87
CA GLY A 60 27.71 0.93 -14.99
C GLY A 60 26.75 0.77 -13.82
N ASN A 61 26.28 -0.45 -13.56
CA ASN A 61 25.36 -0.75 -12.44
C ASN A 61 25.94 -0.32 -11.07
N ASP A 62 27.25 -0.46 -10.85
CA ASP A 62 27.92 -0.04 -9.62
C ASP A 62 28.06 1.48 -9.48
N ILE A 63 28.27 2.21 -10.59
CA ILE A 63 28.26 3.68 -10.58
C ILE A 63 26.84 4.21 -10.33
N PHE A 64 25.83 3.54 -10.90
CA PHE A 64 24.42 3.89 -10.69
C PHE A 64 23.94 3.55 -9.27
N SER A 65 24.46 2.50 -8.64
CA SER A 65 24.14 2.17 -7.25
C SER A 65 24.64 3.27 -6.29
N LEU A 66 25.84 3.81 -6.53
CA LEU A 66 26.42 4.91 -5.74
C LEU A 66 25.61 6.22 -5.83
N SER A 67 24.96 6.48 -6.96
CA SER A 67 24.07 7.65 -7.13
C SER A 67 22.77 7.53 -6.34
N ASN A 68 22.42 6.32 -5.89
CA ASN A 68 21.15 6.01 -5.24
C ASN A 68 21.26 5.91 -3.71
N ASP A 69 22.45 6.08 -3.11
CA ASP A 69 22.64 5.92 -1.65
C ASP A 69 21.72 6.83 -0.84
N LYS A 70 21.53 8.08 -1.28
CA LYS A 70 20.61 9.02 -0.63
C LYS A 70 19.16 8.53 -0.71
N MET A 71 18.72 8.08 -1.89
CA MET A 71 17.37 7.53 -2.09
C MET A 71 17.17 6.24 -1.29
N LYS A 72 18.16 5.35 -1.29
CA LYS A 72 18.15 4.11 -0.52
C LYS A 72 18.06 4.39 0.98
N ASN A 73 18.82 5.36 1.49
CA ASN A 73 18.75 5.79 2.88
C ASN A 73 17.38 6.40 3.22
N THR A 74 16.79 7.20 2.32
CA THR A 74 15.42 7.71 2.50
C THR A 74 14.41 6.56 2.59
N ILE A 75 14.51 5.57 1.70
CA ILE A 75 13.60 4.41 1.71
C ILE A 75 13.79 3.58 2.98
N ILE A 76 15.02 3.37 3.44
CA ILE A 76 15.32 2.69 4.71
C ILE A 76 14.71 3.45 5.89
N ASN A 77 14.76 4.78 5.90
CA ASN A 77 14.13 5.58 6.95
C ASN A 77 12.60 5.48 6.90
N ILE A 78 12.00 5.45 5.71
CA ILE A 78 10.55 5.23 5.55
C ILE A 78 10.17 3.83 6.02
N SER A 79 10.99 2.81 5.73
CA SER A 79 10.83 1.44 6.24
C SER A 79 10.82 1.40 7.76
N LYS A 80 11.77 2.08 8.41
CA LYS A 80 11.80 2.22 9.88
C LYS A 80 10.55 2.91 10.42
N LEU A 81 10.09 3.98 9.77
CA LEU A 81 8.85 4.66 10.16
C LEU A 81 7.64 3.74 10.05
N HIS A 82 7.51 3.00 8.93
CA HIS A 82 6.45 2.03 8.71
C HIS A 82 6.44 0.94 9.80
N SER A 83 7.61 0.44 10.20
CA SER A 83 7.74 -0.60 11.23
C SER A 83 7.50 -0.07 12.65
N SER A 84 7.83 1.20 12.94
CA SER A 84 7.61 1.80 14.27
C SER A 84 6.13 2.01 14.63
N LEU A 85 5.25 2.06 13.63
CA LEU A 85 3.81 2.18 13.87
C LEU A 85 3.29 0.81 14.34
N SER A 86 2.75 0.69 15.55
CA SER A 86 2.20 -0.58 16.05
C SER A 86 0.68 -0.69 15.80
N THR A 87 -0.05 0.43 15.83
CA THR A 87 -1.53 0.46 15.87
C THR A 87 -2.19 1.18 14.69
N GLY A 88 -1.47 2.02 13.95
CA GLY A 88 -2.01 2.81 12.84
C GLY A 88 -2.10 2.07 11.50
N ARG A 89 -3.08 1.16 11.31
CA ARG A 89 -3.27 0.43 10.03
C ARG A 89 -3.39 1.36 8.82
N TYR A 90 -4.11 2.46 8.95
CA TYR A 90 -4.30 3.43 7.87
C TYR A 90 -3.04 4.23 7.56
N GLN A 91 -2.36 4.68 8.62
CA GLN A 91 -1.07 5.37 8.53
C GLN A 91 -0.01 4.49 7.86
N LYS A 92 0.08 3.20 8.24
CA LYS A 92 0.96 2.24 7.56
C LYS A 92 0.69 2.14 6.07
N SER A 93 -0.57 2.03 5.68
CA SER A 93 -0.97 1.96 4.27
C SER A 93 -0.62 3.25 3.51
N SER A 94 -0.81 4.42 4.12
CA SER A 94 -0.45 5.72 3.52
C SER A 94 1.06 5.93 3.43
N ILE A 95 1.85 5.40 4.36
CA ILE A 95 3.32 5.45 4.28
C ILE A 95 3.83 4.49 3.20
N LEU A 96 3.24 3.29 3.12
CA LEU A 96 3.60 2.31 2.10
C LEU A 96 3.29 2.80 0.69
N SER A 97 2.19 3.56 0.50
CA SER A 97 1.82 4.10 -0.81
C SER A 97 2.86 5.08 -1.37
N LEU A 98 3.58 5.82 -0.52
CA LEU A 98 4.66 6.72 -0.93
C LEU A 98 5.77 6.00 -1.73
N VAL A 99 6.02 4.73 -1.40
CA VAL A 99 7.11 3.95 -2.00
C VAL A 99 6.58 2.92 -3.02
N ALA A 100 5.33 2.49 -2.89
CA ALA A 100 4.71 1.46 -3.75
C ALA A 100 4.51 1.88 -5.21
N SER A 101 4.47 3.18 -5.52
CA SER A 101 4.37 3.66 -6.91
C SER A 101 5.67 3.50 -7.70
N LYS A 102 6.82 3.54 -7.03
CA LYS A 102 8.14 3.55 -7.67
C LYS A 102 8.83 2.19 -7.63
N PHE A 103 8.53 1.35 -6.66
CA PHE A 103 9.26 0.11 -6.39
C PHE A 103 8.38 -1.12 -6.53
N SER A 104 9.01 -2.24 -6.94
CA SER A 104 8.35 -3.53 -6.97
C SER A 104 8.24 -4.12 -5.56
N PRO A 105 7.31 -5.07 -5.32
CA PRO A 105 7.17 -5.68 -4.00
C PRO A 105 8.47 -6.37 -3.53
N TYR A 106 9.22 -7.01 -4.44
CA TYR A 106 10.51 -7.62 -4.12
C TYR A 106 11.57 -6.61 -3.67
N GLN A 107 11.58 -5.41 -4.26
CA GLN A 107 12.49 -4.34 -3.85
C GLN A 107 12.11 -3.78 -2.48
N LEU A 108 10.82 -3.63 -2.19
CA LEU A 108 10.37 -3.17 -0.87
C LEU A 108 10.75 -4.15 0.24
N ILE A 109 10.60 -5.47 -0.03
CA ILE A 109 11.02 -6.50 0.91
C ILE A 109 12.54 -6.42 1.15
N SER A 110 13.36 -6.20 0.12
CA SER A 110 14.81 -6.04 0.29
C SER A 110 15.22 -4.77 1.03
N PHE A 111 14.34 -3.75 1.09
CA PHE A 111 14.51 -2.57 1.93
C PHE A 111 13.98 -2.75 3.37
N GLY A 112 13.48 -3.94 3.72
CA GLY A 112 13.04 -4.28 5.07
C GLY A 112 11.56 -3.99 5.36
N PHE A 113 10.73 -3.76 4.34
CA PHE A 113 9.29 -3.67 4.55
C PHE A 113 8.67 -5.07 4.69
N GLU A 114 7.86 -5.24 5.73
CA GLU A 114 7.00 -6.41 5.90
C GLU A 114 5.60 -6.10 5.36
N LEU A 115 5.24 -6.72 4.24
CA LEU A 115 3.94 -6.53 3.60
C LEU A 115 3.46 -7.75 2.83
N SER A 116 2.15 -7.91 2.75
CA SER A 116 1.50 -8.90 1.88
C SER A 116 1.26 -8.35 0.47
N ARG A 117 0.97 -9.25 -0.48
CA ARG A 117 0.64 -8.85 -1.86
C ARG A 117 -0.65 -8.01 -1.93
N THR A 118 -1.61 -8.25 -1.04
CA THR A 118 -2.84 -7.45 -0.96
C THR A 118 -2.58 -6.05 -0.41
N GLN A 119 -1.74 -5.92 0.62
CA GLN A 119 -1.31 -4.63 1.16
C GLN A 119 -0.54 -3.81 0.12
N PHE A 120 0.33 -4.45 -0.67
CA PHE A 120 1.02 -3.80 -1.78
C PHE A 120 0.05 -3.24 -2.82
N ASN A 121 -0.90 -4.05 -3.28
CA ASN A 121 -1.85 -3.64 -4.32
C ASN A 121 -2.73 -2.47 -3.83
N ALA A 122 -3.20 -2.53 -2.59
CA ALA A 122 -3.97 -1.45 -1.99
C ALA A 122 -3.13 -0.16 -1.89
N ALA A 123 -1.88 -0.24 -1.42
CA ALA A 123 -0.98 0.92 -1.33
C ALA A 123 -0.66 1.51 -2.72
N LYS A 124 -0.49 0.65 -3.73
CA LYS A 124 -0.24 1.07 -5.11
C LYS A 124 -1.45 1.78 -5.71
N GLN A 125 -2.65 1.25 -5.48
CA GLN A 125 -3.91 1.90 -5.88
C GLN A 125 -4.07 3.25 -5.18
N LYS A 126 -3.80 3.31 -3.88
CA LYS A 126 -3.86 4.55 -3.10
C LYS A 126 -2.91 5.63 -3.63
N SER A 127 -1.73 5.22 -4.07
CA SER A 127 -0.79 6.13 -4.73
C SER A 127 -1.23 6.55 -6.14
N SER A 128 -1.99 5.74 -6.88
CA SER A 128 -2.54 6.16 -8.17
C SER A 128 -3.71 7.14 -8.02
N GLU A 129 -4.39 7.10 -6.88
CA GLU A 129 -5.49 8.00 -6.55
C GLU A 129 -5.01 9.28 -5.81
N ASP A 130 -3.69 9.46 -5.63
CA ASP A 130 -3.06 10.54 -4.85
C ASP A 130 -3.65 10.74 -3.44
N GLN A 131 -4.15 9.66 -2.82
CA GLN A 131 -4.76 9.67 -1.50
C GLN A 131 -3.73 9.39 -0.40
N PHE A 132 -2.96 10.40 0.00
CA PHE A 132 -1.93 10.31 1.05
C PHE A 132 -2.42 10.76 2.44
N THR A 133 -3.72 10.66 2.72
CA THR A 133 -4.28 11.13 4.00
C THR A 133 -3.78 10.27 5.17
N MET A 134 -3.45 10.93 6.28
CA MET A 134 -3.09 10.28 7.55
C MET A 134 -4.28 10.16 8.50
N ASP A 135 -5.42 10.73 8.13
CA ASP A 135 -6.65 10.68 8.90
C ASP A 135 -7.15 9.24 9.02
N ASP A 136 -7.76 8.95 10.18
CA ASP A 136 -8.44 7.69 10.37
C ASP A 136 -9.53 7.53 9.32
N TYR A 137 -9.48 6.40 8.62
CA TYR A 137 -10.49 6.05 7.64
C TYR A 137 -11.86 6.02 8.31
N GLN A 138 -12.67 7.03 7.99
CA GLN A 138 -14.07 7.03 8.32
C GLN A 138 -14.76 6.13 7.29
N ARG A 139 -15.17 4.94 7.73
CA ARG A 139 -16.08 4.12 6.92
C ARG A 139 -17.31 4.97 6.63
N HIS A 140 -17.54 5.27 5.36
CA HIS A 140 -18.83 5.79 4.94
C HIS A 140 -19.87 4.69 5.18
N ILE A 141 -20.55 4.75 6.32
CA ILE A 141 -21.70 3.88 6.62
C ILE A 141 -22.89 4.51 5.89
N PRO A 142 -23.51 3.81 4.93
CA PRO A 142 -24.74 4.29 4.30
C PRO A 142 -25.77 4.57 5.39
N LYS A 143 -26.56 5.65 5.26
CA LYS A 143 -27.61 6.00 6.23
C LYS A 143 -28.58 4.84 6.50
N SER A 144 -28.79 3.94 5.53
CA SER A 144 -29.59 2.73 5.71
C SER A 144 -29.03 1.72 6.72
N ARG A 145 -27.73 1.79 7.04
CA ARG A 145 -27.03 0.94 8.01
C ARG A 145 -26.59 1.70 9.26
N SER A 146 -27.00 2.97 9.43
CA SER A 146 -26.69 3.70 10.65
C SER A 146 -27.38 3.07 11.85
N ALA A 147 -26.71 3.06 13.00
CA ALA A 147 -27.30 2.58 14.24
C ALA A 147 -28.56 3.40 14.56
N VAL A 148 -29.70 2.72 14.66
CA VAL A 148 -30.97 3.33 15.05
C VAL A 148 -30.95 3.59 16.56
N GLY A 149 -31.41 4.77 16.98
CA GLY A 149 -31.45 5.14 18.40
C GLY A 149 -32.30 4.16 19.22
N LYS A 150 -31.86 3.89 20.45
CA LYS A 150 -32.52 2.93 21.35
C LYS A 150 -34.00 3.25 21.57
N THR A 151 -34.35 4.53 21.63
CA THR A 151 -35.73 5.02 21.74
C THR A 151 -36.62 4.58 20.58
N VAL A 152 -36.10 4.62 19.35
CA VAL A 152 -36.83 4.19 18.15
C VAL A 152 -36.99 2.67 18.15
N ILE A 153 -35.96 1.93 18.56
CA ILE A 153 -36.02 0.47 18.70
C ILE A 153 -37.08 0.08 19.73
N ASP A 154 -37.11 0.76 20.89
CA ASP A 154 -38.05 0.46 21.96
C ASP A 154 -39.49 0.83 21.56
N LEU A 155 -39.68 1.92 20.82
CA LEU A 155 -40.98 2.29 20.24
C LEU A 155 -41.48 1.24 19.23
N VAL A 156 -40.60 0.77 18.33
CA VAL A 156 -40.95 -0.28 17.37
C VAL A 156 -41.30 -1.57 18.10
N LYS A 157 -40.53 -1.99 19.11
CA LYS A 157 -40.86 -3.14 19.94
C LYS A 157 -42.21 -2.99 20.63
N PHE A 158 -42.50 -1.82 21.18
CA PHE A 158 -43.79 -1.53 21.82
C PHE A 158 -44.95 -1.70 20.83
N TYR A 159 -44.84 -1.14 19.63
CA TYR A 159 -45.88 -1.27 18.61
C TYR A 159 -46.04 -2.72 18.12
N LEU A 160 -44.92 -3.41 17.86
CA LEU A 160 -44.95 -4.83 17.47
C LEU A 160 -45.61 -5.68 18.55
N HIS A 161 -45.31 -5.46 19.83
CA HIS A 161 -45.92 -6.20 20.93
C HIS A 161 -47.42 -5.87 21.08
N ARG A 162 -47.81 -4.61 20.89
CA ARG A 162 -49.20 -4.18 21.03
C ARG A 162 -50.13 -4.74 19.95
N TYR A 163 -49.62 -4.87 18.72
CA TYR A 163 -50.41 -5.30 17.56
C TYR A 163 -50.16 -6.75 17.14
N SER A 164 -49.30 -7.48 17.85
CA SER A 164 -49.09 -8.89 17.60
C SER A 164 -50.09 -9.75 18.36
N GLN A 165 -50.39 -10.91 17.79
CA GLN A 165 -51.21 -11.94 18.39
C GLN A 165 -50.37 -13.16 18.70
N SER A 166 -50.63 -13.79 19.84
CA SER A 166 -49.99 -15.04 20.23
C SER A 166 -50.47 -16.15 19.28
N SER A 167 -49.53 -16.80 18.61
CA SER A 167 -49.80 -18.03 17.88
C SER A 167 -50.02 -19.19 18.86
N SER A 168 -50.72 -20.22 18.41
CA SER A 168 -50.76 -21.53 19.08
C SER A 168 -49.43 -22.28 18.96
N ILE A 169 -48.54 -21.85 18.07
CA ILE A 169 -47.18 -22.39 17.91
C ILE A 169 -46.28 -21.76 18.97
N THR A 170 -45.61 -22.60 19.74
CA THR A 170 -44.61 -22.19 20.73
C THR A 170 -43.22 -22.50 20.20
N GLU A 171 -42.31 -21.53 20.32
CA GLU A 171 -40.90 -21.71 19.98
C GLU A 171 -40.16 -22.21 21.21
N ARG A 172 -39.40 -23.31 21.07
CA ARG A 172 -38.41 -23.74 22.06
C ARG A 172 -37.04 -23.36 21.56
N ARG A 173 -36.22 -22.74 22.41
CA ARG A 173 -34.82 -22.49 22.08
C ARG A 173 -34.05 -23.81 22.11
N VAL A 174 -33.13 -23.99 21.17
CA VAL A 174 -32.23 -25.14 21.12
C VAL A 174 -31.39 -25.15 22.42
N GLY A 175 -31.55 -26.20 23.23
CA GLY A 175 -30.82 -26.39 24.50
C GLY A 175 -31.61 -26.17 25.79
N GLN A 176 -32.95 -26.06 25.74
CA GLN A 176 -33.80 -25.87 26.92
C GLN A 176 -34.48 -27.19 27.34
N ASP A 177 -34.36 -27.56 28.62
CA ASP A 177 -34.89 -28.80 29.20
C ASP A 177 -36.40 -28.96 28.98
N ASN A 178 -36.86 -30.22 28.86
CA ASN A 178 -38.22 -30.65 28.49
C ASN A 178 -39.36 -30.12 29.38
N ILE A 179 -39.07 -29.34 30.43
CA ILE A 179 -40.01 -28.87 31.45
C ILE A 179 -40.40 -27.39 31.21
N SER A 180 -39.65 -26.63 30.40
CA SER A 180 -39.99 -25.22 30.15
C SER A 180 -41.15 -25.07 29.14
N LEU A 181 -42.25 -24.41 29.56
CA LEU A 181 -43.29 -23.97 28.64
C LEU A 181 -42.64 -23.06 27.58
N GLY A 182 -42.72 -23.46 26.31
CA GLY A 182 -42.19 -22.68 25.19
C GLY A 182 -42.84 -21.29 25.12
N THR A 183 -42.12 -20.32 24.55
CA THR A 183 -42.66 -18.96 24.39
C THR A 183 -43.55 -18.94 23.14
N PRO A 184 -44.80 -18.44 23.22
CA PRO A 184 -45.68 -18.38 22.05
C PRO A 184 -45.08 -17.45 20.98
N VAL A 185 -45.08 -17.91 19.73
CA VAL A 185 -44.62 -17.11 18.59
C VAL A 185 -45.62 -15.99 18.35
N MET A 186 -45.15 -14.75 18.31
CA MET A 186 -45.99 -13.58 18.05
C MET A 186 -46.05 -13.30 16.55
N HIS A 187 -47.25 -13.05 16.01
CA HIS A 187 -47.43 -12.74 14.58
C HIS A 187 -48.32 -11.51 14.38
N LEU A 188 -48.13 -10.81 13.26
CA LEU A 188 -48.96 -9.67 12.85
C LEU A 188 -49.96 -10.14 11.79
N THR A 189 -51.24 -9.82 11.98
CA THR A 189 -52.29 -10.14 11.01
C THR A 189 -52.52 -8.95 10.07
N GLN A 190 -52.40 -9.19 8.76
CA GLN A 190 -52.84 -8.21 7.77
C GLN A 190 -54.37 -8.22 7.73
N LYS A 191 -55.01 -7.11 8.13
CA LYS A 191 -56.40 -6.88 7.73
C LYS A 191 -56.42 -6.64 6.23
N LYS A 192 -56.98 -7.59 5.47
CA LYS A 192 -57.37 -7.34 4.08
C LYS A 192 -58.46 -6.27 4.11
N SER A 193 -58.15 -5.11 3.53
CA SER A 193 -59.15 -4.11 3.19
C SER A 193 -59.91 -4.51 1.94
#